data_AF-A0A945NHX7-F1
#
_entry.id   AF-A0A945NHX7-F1
#
_cell.length_a   1.000
_cell.length_b   1.000
_cell.length_c   1.000
_cell.angle_alpha   90.00
_cell.angle_beta   90.00
_cell.angle_gamma   90.00
#
_symmetry.space_group_name_H-M   'P 1'
#
loop_
_entity.id
_entity.type
_entity.pdbx_description
1 polymer ?
#
loop_
_entity_poly.entity_id
_entity_poly.type
_entity_poly.pdbx_seq_one_letter_code
_entity_poly.pdbx_strand_id
1 'polypeptide(L)'
;VVAQLHLAGVCNERGRLQKDHPRVKAIGKNLIFVLADEEQTGGQEISFSQDDLRAVQLAKAAIRAATDLLLQHTGYAERDLAQVIIAGAFGSYIDIDSALAIGLLPDLPYNRFAQVGNAAGDGAKFALLSNEQRQAAKDIARRSNYIELASDTAFMKVFGSRINFAKQRPIKSVA
;
A
#
# COMPACT_ATOMS: atom_id res chain seq x y z
N VAL A 1 -3.30 -7.63 -7.45
CA VAL A 1 -4.70 -7.60 -7.93
C VAL A 1 -5.17 -6.18 -8.25
N VAL A 2 -5.37 -5.30 -7.28
CA VAL A 2 -5.98 -3.95 -7.50
C VAL A 2 -5.24 -3.11 -8.53
N ALA A 3 -3.91 -3.09 -8.51
CA ALA A 3 -3.11 -2.38 -9.51
C ALA A 3 -3.44 -2.83 -10.94
N GLN A 4 -3.57 -4.15 -11.16
CA GLN A 4 -3.89 -4.71 -12.47
C GLN A 4 -5.33 -4.42 -12.88
N LEU A 5 -6.29 -4.46 -11.94
CA LEU A 5 -7.67 -4.04 -12.22
C LEU A 5 -7.74 -2.59 -12.70
N HIS A 6 -6.95 -1.70 -12.09
CA HIS A 6 -6.87 -0.29 -12.48
C HIS A 6 -6.17 -0.10 -13.83
N LEU A 7 -5.02 -0.73 -14.03
CA LEU A 7 -4.22 -0.57 -15.25
C LEU A 7 -4.88 -1.20 -16.49
N ALA A 8 -5.57 -2.33 -16.31
CA ALA A 8 -6.33 -2.97 -17.39
C ALA A 8 -7.71 -2.31 -17.62
N GLY A 9 -8.05 -1.24 -16.90
CA GLY A 9 -9.31 -0.53 -17.05
C GLY A 9 -10.54 -1.27 -16.53
N VAL A 10 -10.36 -2.37 -15.81
CA VAL A 10 -11.45 -3.13 -15.17
C VAL A 10 -12.12 -2.31 -14.06
N CYS A 11 -11.35 -1.45 -13.39
CA CYS A 11 -11.88 -0.38 -12.55
C CYS A 11 -11.36 0.98 -13.00
N ASN A 12 -12.14 2.03 -12.72
CA ASN A 12 -11.71 3.41 -12.98
C ASN A 12 -10.88 3.99 -11.82
N GLU A 13 -10.41 5.23 -11.97
CA GLU A 13 -9.63 5.96 -10.96
C GLU A 13 -10.34 6.10 -9.60
N ARG A 14 -11.68 6.07 -9.58
CA ARG A 14 -12.48 6.11 -8.35
C ARG A 14 -12.67 4.72 -7.72
N GLY A 15 -12.10 3.69 -8.33
CA GLY A 15 -12.20 2.30 -7.89
C GLY A 15 -13.51 1.61 -8.25
N ARG A 16 -14.33 2.18 -9.14
CA ARG A 16 -15.58 1.53 -9.56
C ARG A 16 -15.30 0.47 -10.61
N LEU A 17 -15.74 -0.76 -10.38
CA LEU A 17 -15.70 -1.85 -11.36
C LEU A 17 -16.60 -1.54 -12.57
N GLN A 18 -16.13 -1.91 -13.76
CA GLN A 18 -16.80 -1.67 -15.03
C GLN A 18 -17.68 -2.86 -15.41
N LYS A 19 -19.00 -2.61 -15.58
CA LYS A 19 -20.01 -3.67 -15.78
C LYS A 19 -19.91 -4.38 -17.14
N ASP A 20 -19.33 -3.71 -18.12
CA ASP A 20 -19.10 -4.18 -19.48
C ASP A 20 -17.89 -5.11 -19.59
N HIS A 21 -17.07 -5.22 -18.55
CA HIS A 21 -15.94 -6.15 -18.55
C HIS A 21 -16.43 -7.61 -18.43
N PRO A 22 -15.97 -8.55 -19.30
CA PRO A 22 -16.50 -9.92 -19.35
C PRO A 22 -16.43 -10.72 -18.04
N ARG A 23 -15.44 -10.42 -17.19
CA ARG A 23 -15.26 -11.07 -15.87
C ARG A 23 -15.93 -10.33 -14.71
N VAL A 24 -16.66 -9.25 -14.97
CA VAL A 24 -17.40 -8.51 -13.92
C VAL A 24 -18.85 -9.00 -13.90
N LYS A 25 -19.32 -9.42 -12.73
CA LYS A 25 -20.68 -9.90 -12.50
C LYS A 25 -21.38 -9.05 -11.43
N ALA A 26 -22.70 -8.94 -11.53
CA ALA A 26 -23.52 -8.35 -10.48
C ALA A 26 -24.01 -9.43 -9.52
N ILE A 27 -23.81 -9.23 -8.21
CA ILE A 27 -24.38 -10.04 -7.14
C ILE A 27 -25.22 -9.11 -6.27
N GLY A 28 -26.54 -9.16 -6.48
CA GLY A 28 -27.48 -8.21 -5.89
C GLY A 28 -27.15 -6.78 -6.31
N LYS A 29 -26.80 -5.93 -5.33
CA LYS A 29 -26.40 -4.52 -5.58
C LYS A 29 -24.89 -4.34 -5.78
N ASN A 30 -24.10 -5.38 -5.51
CA ASN A 30 -22.65 -5.31 -5.56
C ASN A 30 -22.11 -5.85 -6.90
N LEU A 31 -20.93 -5.35 -7.28
CA LEU A 31 -20.17 -5.88 -8.41
C LEU A 31 -19.00 -6.71 -7.87
N ILE A 32 -18.71 -7.80 -8.56
CA ILE A 32 -17.52 -8.62 -8.32
C ILE A 32 -16.74 -8.75 -9.61
N PHE A 33 -15.42 -8.91 -9.50
CA PHE A 33 -14.55 -9.37 -10.56
C PHE A 33 -14.16 -10.82 -10.26
N VAL A 34 -14.44 -11.73 -11.18
CA VAL A 34 -14.04 -13.13 -11.05
C VAL A 34 -12.55 -13.25 -11.34
N LEU A 35 -11.75 -13.67 -10.36
CA LEU A 35 -10.32 -13.90 -10.50
C LEU A 35 -10.04 -15.30 -11.03
N ALA A 36 -10.73 -16.31 -10.49
CA ALA A 36 -10.68 -17.69 -10.95
C ALA A 36 -12.07 -18.32 -10.83
N ASP A 37 -12.50 -19.03 -11.87
CA ASP A 37 -13.77 -19.76 -11.88
C ASP A 37 -13.67 -21.11 -11.14
N GLU A 38 -14.80 -21.77 -10.95
CA GLU A 38 -14.87 -23.06 -10.24
C GLU A 38 -14.07 -24.17 -10.91
N GLU A 39 -13.96 -24.15 -12.26
CA GLU A 39 -13.17 -25.12 -13.01
C GLU A 39 -11.67 -24.94 -12.73
N GLN A 40 -11.21 -23.69 -12.66
CA GLN A 40 -9.83 -23.34 -12.33
C GLN A 40 -9.45 -23.63 -10.88
N THR A 41 -10.40 -23.59 -9.95
CA THR A 41 -10.15 -23.77 -8.51
C THR A 41 -10.49 -25.16 -7.99
N GLY A 42 -11.21 -25.96 -8.77
CA GLY A 42 -11.69 -27.27 -8.36
C GLY A 42 -12.88 -27.24 -7.40
N GLY A 43 -13.70 -26.17 -7.42
CA GLY A 43 -15.00 -26.18 -6.74
C GLY A 43 -15.52 -24.87 -6.17
N GLN A 44 -14.74 -23.78 -6.12
CA GLN A 44 -15.25 -22.49 -5.62
C GLN A 44 -14.66 -21.30 -6.37
N GLU A 45 -15.52 -20.45 -6.93
CA GLU A 45 -15.10 -19.20 -7.57
C GLU A 45 -14.33 -18.31 -6.58
N ILE A 46 -13.15 -17.82 -7.00
CA ILE A 46 -12.42 -16.77 -6.29
C ILE A 46 -12.74 -15.45 -6.99
N SER A 47 -13.31 -14.51 -6.25
CA SER A 47 -13.68 -13.20 -6.75
C SER A 47 -13.13 -12.07 -5.88
N PHE A 48 -13.10 -10.88 -6.45
CA PHE A 48 -12.70 -9.65 -5.78
C PHE A 48 -13.84 -8.64 -5.90
N SER A 49 -14.42 -8.25 -4.78
CA SER A 49 -15.63 -7.42 -4.78
C SER A 49 -15.35 -5.93 -4.90
N GLN A 50 -16.39 -5.17 -5.22
CA GLN A 50 -16.36 -3.71 -5.16
C GLN A 50 -16.02 -3.19 -3.76
N ASP A 51 -16.41 -3.91 -2.71
CA ASP A 51 -16.14 -3.52 -1.32
C ASP A 51 -14.70 -3.86 -0.92
N ASP A 52 -14.14 -4.98 -1.39
CA ASP A 52 -12.71 -5.29 -1.22
C ASP A 52 -11.83 -4.22 -1.89
N LEU A 53 -12.22 -3.78 -3.08
CA LEU A 53 -11.53 -2.71 -3.80
C LEU A 53 -11.55 -1.40 -2.99
N ARG A 54 -12.71 -1.05 -2.41
CA ARG A 54 -12.84 0.11 -1.52
C ARG A 54 -11.98 -0.05 -0.26
N ALA A 55 -11.93 -1.23 0.35
CA ALA A 55 -11.10 -1.49 1.51
C ALA A 55 -9.61 -1.24 1.20
N VAL A 56 -9.13 -1.69 0.04
CA VAL A 56 -7.76 -1.39 -0.42
C VAL A 56 -7.55 0.10 -0.66
N GLN A 57 -8.52 0.81 -1.25
CA GLN A 57 -8.42 2.27 -1.46
C GLN A 57 -8.30 3.03 -0.13
N LEU A 58 -9.08 2.65 0.88
CA LEU A 58 -9.03 3.27 2.21
C LEU A 58 -7.68 2.97 2.89
N ALA A 59 -7.23 1.72 2.86
CA ALA A 59 -5.95 1.32 3.45
C ALA A 59 -4.77 2.06 2.80
N LYS A 60 -4.71 2.09 1.47
CA LYS A 60 -3.61 2.77 0.76
C LYS A 60 -3.66 4.28 0.92
N ALA A 61 -4.85 4.88 1.00
CA ALA A 61 -5.01 6.31 1.27
C ALA A 61 -4.52 6.68 2.67
N ALA A 62 -4.79 5.84 3.68
CA ALA A 62 -4.32 6.06 5.04
C ALA A 62 -2.79 6.06 5.12
N ILE A 63 -2.13 5.06 4.52
CA ILE A 63 -0.66 4.96 4.51
C ILE A 63 -0.05 6.15 3.75
N ARG A 64 -0.59 6.50 2.57
CA ARG A 64 -0.08 7.63 1.79
C ARG A 64 -0.29 8.97 2.51
N ALA A 65 -1.46 9.19 3.10
CA ALA A 65 -1.74 10.42 3.84
C ALA A 65 -0.84 10.58 5.08
N ALA A 66 -0.60 9.48 5.81
CA ALA A 66 0.34 9.49 6.92
C ALA A 66 1.77 9.86 6.48
N THR A 67 2.21 9.30 5.34
CA THR A 67 3.52 9.63 4.75
C THR A 67 3.62 11.10 4.36
N ASP A 68 2.60 11.61 3.66
CA ASP A 68 2.56 13.01 3.21
C ASP A 68 2.56 13.99 4.39
N LEU A 69 1.79 13.70 5.45
CA LEU A 69 1.74 14.55 6.65
C LEU A 69 3.04 14.51 7.42
N LEU A 70 3.67 13.35 7.56
CA LEU A 70 4.96 13.24 8.23
C LEU A 70 6.03 14.09 7.52
N LEU A 71 6.04 14.07 6.19
CA LEU A 71 6.91 14.93 5.37
C LEU A 71 6.61 16.42 5.60
N GLN A 72 5.32 16.81 5.62
CA GLN A 72 4.91 18.19 5.89
C GLN A 72 5.34 18.67 7.28
N HIS A 73 5.11 17.88 8.34
CA HIS A 73 5.51 18.21 9.72
C HIS A 73 7.02 18.34 9.90
N THR A 74 7.80 17.62 9.09
CA THR A 74 9.26 17.64 9.15
C THR A 74 9.90 18.61 8.17
N GLY A 75 9.10 19.27 7.31
CA GLY A 75 9.57 20.22 6.31
C GLY A 75 10.32 19.59 5.13
N TYR A 76 10.25 18.26 4.97
CA TYR A 76 10.87 17.55 3.85
C TYR A 76 9.88 17.36 2.70
N ALA A 77 10.38 17.31 1.48
CA ALA A 77 9.65 16.86 0.30
C ALA A 77 9.91 15.38 0.03
N GLU A 78 9.04 14.73 -0.73
CA GLU A 78 9.22 13.31 -1.12
C GLU A 78 10.60 13.04 -1.74
N ARG A 79 11.08 13.95 -2.60
CA ARG A 79 12.38 13.84 -3.27
C ARG A 79 13.58 13.80 -2.32
N ASP A 80 13.42 14.31 -1.10
CA ASP A 80 14.47 14.37 -0.08
C ASP A 80 14.65 13.01 0.62
N LEU A 81 13.70 12.09 0.45
CA LEU A 81 13.82 10.72 0.93
C LEU A 81 14.92 9.98 0.16
N ALA A 82 16.02 9.68 0.85
CA ALA A 82 17.11 8.87 0.31
C ALA A 82 16.66 7.43 0.03
N GLN A 83 15.86 6.86 0.93
CA GLN A 83 15.40 5.48 0.85
C GLN A 83 14.06 5.30 1.57
N VAL A 84 13.23 4.38 1.08
CA VAL A 84 12.00 3.89 1.70
C VAL A 84 12.20 2.40 2.01
N ILE A 85 12.23 2.07 3.30
CA ILE A 85 12.40 0.71 3.79
C ILE A 85 11.03 0.14 4.15
N ILE A 86 10.65 -0.97 3.54
CA ILE A 86 9.36 -1.61 3.69
C ILE A 86 9.55 -2.91 4.48
N ALA A 87 8.87 -3.00 5.62
CA ALA A 87 8.94 -4.14 6.52
C ALA A 87 7.55 -4.76 6.73
N GLY A 88 7.53 -5.91 7.41
CA GLY A 88 6.35 -6.68 7.74
C GLY A 88 6.01 -7.72 6.67
N ALA A 89 5.16 -8.70 7.03
CA ALA A 89 4.81 -9.81 6.14
C ALA A 89 4.21 -9.33 4.82
N PHE A 90 3.37 -8.28 4.85
CA PHE A 90 2.87 -7.63 3.64
C PHE A 90 3.99 -6.95 2.85
N GLY A 91 4.88 -6.25 3.57
CA GLY A 91 6.03 -5.57 2.99
C GLY A 91 7.01 -6.48 2.28
N SER A 92 7.15 -7.75 2.69
CA SER A 92 8.01 -8.74 2.03
C SER A 92 7.58 -9.11 0.62
N TYR A 93 6.26 -9.09 0.35
CA TYR A 93 5.69 -9.61 -0.89
C TYR A 93 4.98 -8.53 -1.71
N ILE A 94 4.95 -7.30 -1.23
CA ILE A 94 4.36 -6.20 -1.98
C ILE A 94 5.17 -5.96 -3.25
N ASP A 95 4.49 -5.96 -4.40
CA ASP A 95 5.09 -5.52 -5.66
C ASP A 95 5.19 -3.99 -5.67
N ILE A 96 6.43 -3.48 -5.74
CA ILE A 96 6.70 -2.04 -5.64
C ILE A 96 6.04 -1.27 -6.78
N ASP A 97 6.07 -1.80 -8.00
CA ASP A 97 5.45 -1.16 -9.16
C ASP A 97 3.93 -1.09 -9.01
N SER A 98 3.29 -2.15 -8.53
CA SER A 98 1.86 -2.18 -8.21
C SER A 98 1.52 -1.18 -7.10
N ALA A 99 2.35 -1.07 -6.07
CA ALA A 99 2.16 -0.13 -4.97
C ALA A 99 2.28 1.33 -5.45
N LEU A 100 3.24 1.63 -6.33
CA LEU A 100 3.37 2.92 -6.99
C LEU A 100 2.16 3.20 -7.90
N ALA A 101 1.71 2.23 -8.68
CA ALA A 101 0.61 2.37 -9.62
C ALA A 101 -0.72 2.72 -8.93
N ILE A 102 -0.99 2.18 -7.73
CA ILE A 102 -2.19 2.53 -6.95
C ILE A 102 -2.00 3.79 -6.08
N GLY A 103 -0.80 4.36 -6.04
CA GLY A 103 -0.45 5.53 -5.23
C GLY A 103 -0.31 5.25 -3.73
N LEU A 104 0.08 4.03 -3.35
CA LEU A 104 0.37 3.67 -1.97
C LEU A 104 1.70 4.28 -1.49
N LEU A 105 2.75 4.18 -2.31
CA LEU A 105 4.10 4.63 -1.99
C LEU A 105 4.40 6.01 -2.61
N PRO A 106 5.34 6.79 -2.03
CA PRO A 106 5.86 8.03 -2.63
C PRO A 106 6.36 7.83 -4.06
N ASP A 107 6.28 8.86 -4.88
CA ASP A 107 6.74 8.77 -6.27
C ASP A 107 8.27 8.91 -6.34
N LEU A 108 8.96 7.79 -6.11
CA LEU A 108 10.42 7.71 -6.12
C LEU A 108 10.93 6.69 -7.14
N PRO A 109 12.20 6.80 -7.57
CA PRO A 109 12.84 5.76 -8.37
C PRO A 109 12.87 4.41 -7.63
N TYR A 110 12.71 3.32 -8.37
CA TYR A 110 12.66 1.96 -7.83
C TYR A 110 13.86 1.61 -6.92
N ASN A 111 15.06 2.08 -7.29
CA ASN A 111 16.28 1.83 -6.50
C ASN A 111 16.33 2.53 -5.13
N ARG A 112 15.34 3.36 -4.80
CA ARG A 112 15.17 3.94 -3.45
C ARG A 112 14.29 3.09 -2.54
N PHE A 113 13.74 1.96 -3.00
CA PHE A 113 12.94 1.06 -2.18
C PHE A 113 13.74 -0.16 -1.77
N ALA A 114 13.59 -0.59 -0.52
CA ALA A 114 14.15 -1.86 -0.03
C ALA A 114 13.12 -2.59 0.83
N GLN A 115 12.97 -3.89 0.58
CA GLN A 115 12.12 -4.78 1.37
C GLN A 115 13.00 -5.58 2.33
N VAL A 116 12.73 -5.47 3.64
CA VAL A 116 13.58 -6.06 4.69
C VAL A 116 12.91 -7.19 5.45
N GLY A 117 11.71 -7.60 5.04
CA GLY A 117 10.98 -8.70 5.66
C GLY A 117 10.48 -8.38 7.07
N ASN A 118 10.53 -9.36 7.97
CA ASN A 118 10.06 -9.21 9.35
C ASN A 118 11.11 -8.51 10.23
N ALA A 119 11.28 -7.21 10.03
CA ALA A 119 12.22 -6.38 10.79
C ALA A 119 11.97 -6.42 12.32
N ALA A 120 10.71 -6.56 12.76
CA ALA A 120 10.39 -6.68 14.19
C ALA A 120 10.93 -8.00 14.78
N GLY A 121 10.76 -9.11 14.06
CA GLY A 121 11.28 -10.42 14.46
C GLY A 121 12.81 -10.45 14.49
N ASP A 122 13.47 -9.88 13.48
CA ASP A 122 14.93 -9.82 13.45
C ASP A 122 15.50 -8.85 14.50
N GLY A 123 14.86 -7.70 14.70
CA GLY A 123 15.21 -6.78 15.79
C GLY A 123 15.09 -7.42 17.17
N ALA A 124 14.08 -8.26 17.41
CA ALA A 124 13.94 -9.01 18.65
C ALA A 124 15.09 -10.00 18.87
N LYS A 125 15.53 -10.71 17.81
CA LYS A 125 16.71 -11.59 17.87
C LYS A 125 17.97 -10.80 18.18
N PHE A 126 18.19 -9.66 17.52
CA PHE A 126 19.37 -8.82 17.76
C PHE A 126 19.43 -8.32 19.21
N ALA A 127 18.31 -7.82 19.73
CA ALA A 127 18.22 -7.39 21.12
C ALA A 127 18.38 -8.55 22.12
N LEU A 128 17.94 -9.76 21.78
CA LEU A 128 18.12 -10.94 22.62
C LEU A 128 19.60 -11.36 22.71
N LEU A 129 20.30 -11.37 21.57
CA LEU A 129 21.66 -11.90 21.44
C LEU A 129 22.76 -10.89 21.75
N SER A 130 22.49 -9.58 21.73
CA SER A 130 23.48 -8.52 21.97
C SER A 130 22.96 -7.42 22.89
N ASN A 131 23.69 -7.19 23.98
CA ASN A 131 23.43 -6.07 24.90
C ASN A 131 23.63 -4.71 24.23
N GLU A 132 24.59 -4.61 23.32
CA GLU A 132 24.85 -3.39 22.55
C GLU A 132 23.65 -3.06 21.64
N GLN A 133 23.16 -4.04 20.88
CA GLN A 133 21.99 -3.86 20.02
C GLN A 133 20.72 -3.56 20.82
N ARG A 134 20.57 -4.20 21.98
CA ARG A 134 19.48 -3.89 22.91
C ARG A 134 19.55 -2.45 23.41
N GLN A 135 20.75 -1.94 23.70
CA GLN A 135 20.92 -0.55 24.12
C GLN A 135 20.64 0.42 22.97
N ALA A 136 21.13 0.12 21.77
CA ALA A 136 20.83 0.90 20.56
C ALA A 136 19.31 0.99 20.30
N ALA A 137 18.57 -0.11 20.45
CA ALA A 137 17.11 -0.10 20.32
C ALA A 137 16.42 0.81 21.35
N LYS A 138 16.89 0.83 22.61
CA LYS A 138 16.38 1.74 23.64
C LYS A 138 16.66 3.20 23.29
N ASP A 139 17.84 3.49 22.76
CA ASP A 139 18.22 4.85 22.41
C ASP A 139 17.44 5.34 21.18
N ILE A 140 17.17 4.49 20.19
CA ILE A 140 16.23 4.76 19.09
C ILE A 140 14.84 5.08 19.63
N ALA A 141 14.32 4.28 20.56
CA ALA A 141 13.00 4.51 21.15
C ALA A 141 12.95 5.87 21.87
N ARG A 142 13.99 6.24 22.62
CA ARG A 142 14.07 7.53 23.35
C ARG A 142 14.09 8.75 22.43
N ARG A 143 14.72 8.67 21.25
CA ARG A 143 14.80 9.77 20.29
C ARG A 143 13.66 9.80 19.27
N SER A 144 12.76 8.82 19.31
CA SER A 144 11.63 8.74 18.38
C SER A 144 10.50 9.64 18.87
N ASN A 145 10.05 10.55 18.02
CA ASN A 145 8.90 11.41 18.31
C ASN A 145 7.64 10.80 17.70
N TYR A 146 6.55 10.81 18.47
CA TYR A 146 5.24 10.38 18.00
C TYR A 146 4.45 11.59 17.45
N ILE A 147 3.84 11.41 16.29
CA ILE A 147 2.93 12.39 15.69
C ILE A 147 1.53 11.76 15.65
N GLU A 148 0.59 12.37 16.36
CA GLU A 148 -0.81 11.92 16.42
C GLU A 148 -1.59 12.40 15.19
N LEU A 149 -1.48 11.64 14.11
CA LEU A 149 -2.10 11.98 12.83
C LEU A 149 -3.63 12.00 12.88
N ALA A 150 -4.28 11.24 13.79
CA ALA A 150 -5.75 11.22 13.86
C ALA A 150 -6.34 12.54 14.37
N SER A 151 -5.56 13.33 15.12
CA SER A 151 -5.95 14.66 15.60
C SER A 151 -5.51 15.79 14.68
N ASP A 152 -4.76 15.48 13.62
CA ASP A 152 -4.33 16.48 12.65
C ASP A 152 -5.53 16.95 11.81
N THR A 153 -5.83 18.24 11.89
CA THR A 153 -6.90 18.88 11.13
C THR A 153 -6.78 18.70 9.61
N ALA A 154 -5.56 18.49 9.09
CA ALA A 154 -5.30 18.24 7.69
C ALA A 154 -5.51 16.76 7.29
N PHE A 155 -5.59 15.83 8.24
CA PHE A 155 -5.62 14.39 7.95
C PHE A 155 -6.75 14.01 7.01
N MET A 156 -7.99 14.37 7.34
CA MET A 156 -9.15 14.01 6.51
C MET A 156 -9.07 14.61 5.10
N LYS A 157 -8.49 15.80 4.95
CA LYS A 157 -8.28 16.45 3.65
C LYS A 157 -7.23 15.70 2.83
N VAL A 158 -6.07 15.40 3.43
CA VAL A 158 -5.00 14.66 2.76
C VAL A 158 -5.48 13.24 2.42
N PHE A 159 -6.06 12.52 3.38
CA PHE A 159 -6.66 11.20 3.19
C PHE A 159 -7.65 11.17 2.01
N GLY A 160 -8.64 12.07 2.01
CA GLY A 160 -9.63 12.17 0.93
C GLY A 160 -9.00 12.39 -0.45
N SER A 161 -7.93 13.20 -0.51
CA SER A 161 -7.19 13.44 -1.76
C SER A 161 -6.41 12.22 -2.26
N ARG A 162 -6.17 11.22 -1.41
CA ARG A 162 -5.40 10.00 -1.72
C ARG A 162 -6.25 8.75 -1.91
N ILE A 163 -7.58 8.82 -1.82
CA ILE A 163 -8.49 7.67 -2.04
C ILE A 163 -8.42 7.16 -3.50
N ASN A 164 -8.50 8.09 -4.46
CA ASN A 164 -8.51 7.72 -5.88
C ASN A 164 -7.15 7.14 -6.31
N PHE A 165 -7.14 6.24 -7.28
CA PHE A 165 -5.90 5.74 -7.87
C PHE A 165 -5.21 6.82 -8.69
N ALA A 166 -3.87 6.77 -8.72
CA ALA A 166 -3.09 7.72 -9.48
C ALA A 166 -3.38 7.57 -10.99
N LYS A 167 -3.25 8.68 -11.72
CA LYS A 167 -3.21 8.63 -13.19
C LYS A 167 -2.02 7.77 -13.60
N GLN A 168 -2.28 6.83 -14.50
CA GLN A 168 -1.45 5.67 -14.80
C GLN A 168 0.05 6.03 -14.89
N ARG A 169 0.85 5.48 -13.96
CA ARG A 169 2.28 5.30 -14.19
C ARG A 169 2.43 3.96 -14.94
N PRO A 170 3.10 3.92 -16.10
CA PRO A 170 3.39 2.64 -16.73
C PRO A 170 4.26 1.82 -15.77
N ILE A 171 3.79 0.61 -15.43
CA ILE A 171 4.63 -0.40 -14.77
C ILE A 171 5.77 -0.69 -15.74
N LYS A 172 7.03 -0.66 -15.27
CA LYS A 172 8.12 -1.21 -16.08
C LYS A 172 7.82 -2.69 -16.24
N SER A 173 7.47 -3.12 -17.46
CA SER A 173 7.16 -4.52 -17.71
C SER A 173 8.31 -5.39 -17.22
N VAL A 174 7.98 -6.48 -16.56
CA VAL A 174 8.89 -7.61 -16.38
C VAL A 174 9.42 -7.96 -17.77
N ALA A 175 10.72 -7.76 -17.97
CA ALA A 175 11.46 -8.30 -19.10
C ALA A 175 11.78 -9.77 -18.82
#